data_AF-A0A842J7Y4-F1
#
_entry.id   AF-A0A842J7Y4-F1
#
_cell.length_a   1.000
_cell.length_b   1.000
_cell.length_c   1.000
_cell.angle_alpha   90.00
_cell.angle_beta   90.00
_cell.angle_gamma   90.00
#
_symmetry.space_group_name_H-M   'P 1'
#
loop_
_entity.id
_entity.type
_entity.pdbx_description
1 polymer ?
#
loop_
_entity_poly.entity_id
_entity_poly.type
_entity_poly.pdbx_seq_one_letter_code
_entity_poly.pdbx_strand_id
1 'polypeptide(L)'
;MEKLKTALQERLQPQNKEIIGIENLNFKNNSLFLGEDGDYLKQKSYEVALITIKGSLALGKIFKEVIERLGNNKTGTYERWLEFNGFHKRTALRYRKKYELYQSVNPEKRSNVALMSFELIEKISNENIKEYIELINSGITTEDLKIELADKKIQKSEKEEKKDTSFDFNFKVFENLEDEIKQLDNKKKQRVEKLLLEIKKLLKK
;
A
#
# COMPACT_ATOMS: atom_id res chain seq x y z
N MET A 1 -21.55 -28.58 8.39
CA MET A 1 -22.30 -27.77 7.40
C MET A 1 -23.25 -26.78 8.07
N GLU A 2 -24.05 -27.19 9.07
CA GLU A 2 -24.95 -26.27 9.81
C GLU A 2 -24.23 -25.11 10.51
N LYS A 3 -23.19 -25.36 11.31
CA LYS A 3 -22.40 -24.30 11.97
C LYS A 3 -21.82 -23.26 10.99
N LEU A 4 -21.47 -23.70 9.78
CA LEU A 4 -20.98 -22.81 8.71
C LEU A 4 -22.12 -21.95 8.14
N LYS A 5 -23.30 -22.55 7.92
CA LYS A 5 -24.50 -21.81 7.48
C LYS A 5 -24.94 -20.78 8.51
N THR A 6 -24.96 -21.12 9.80
CA THR A 6 -25.33 -20.20 10.89
C THR A 6 -24.34 -19.03 11.00
N ALA A 7 -23.02 -19.31 10.98
CA ALA A 7 -22.01 -18.26 11.04
C ALA A 7 -22.00 -17.36 9.78
N LEU A 8 -22.33 -17.91 8.60
CA LEU A 8 -22.52 -17.12 7.38
C LEU A 8 -23.78 -16.25 7.47
N GLN A 9 -24.89 -16.78 7.99
CA GLN A 9 -26.12 -16.02 8.18
C GLN A 9 -25.94 -14.86 9.16
N GLU A 10 -25.23 -15.04 10.28
CA GLU A 10 -24.89 -13.96 11.21
C GLU A 10 -23.99 -12.89 10.60
N ARG A 11 -23.03 -13.29 9.74
CA ARG A 11 -22.12 -12.36 9.04
C ARG A 11 -22.78 -11.61 7.88
N LEU A 12 -23.85 -12.15 7.31
CA LEU A 12 -24.62 -11.57 6.21
C LEU A 12 -25.80 -10.70 6.69
N GLN A 13 -26.07 -10.66 8.00
CA GLN A 13 -27.01 -9.71 8.59
C GLN A 13 -26.61 -8.29 8.17
N PRO A 14 -27.49 -7.52 7.49
CA PRO A 14 -27.17 -6.16 7.10
C PRO A 14 -27.07 -5.29 8.35
N GLN A 15 -25.85 -5.02 8.79
CA GLN A 15 -25.54 -3.90 9.65
C GLN A 15 -25.75 -2.63 8.81
N ASN A 16 -27.00 -2.18 8.69
CA ASN A 16 -27.44 -1.03 7.90
C ASN A 16 -26.99 0.31 8.52
N LYS A 17 -25.71 0.44 8.87
CA LYS A 17 -25.07 1.75 8.93
C LYS A 17 -24.30 1.92 7.64
N GLU A 18 -24.74 2.87 6.82
CA GLU A 18 -24.01 3.27 5.63
C GLU A 18 -22.58 3.68 6.03
N ILE A 19 -21.59 3.11 5.35
CA ILE A 19 -20.16 3.38 5.60
C ILE A 19 -19.83 4.81 5.18
N ILE A 20 -20.54 5.32 4.17
CA ILE A 20 -20.47 6.68 3.63
C ILE A 20 -21.86 7.13 3.14
N GLY A 21 -22.16 8.41 3.30
CA GLY A 21 -23.26 9.12 2.63
C GLY A 21 -22.80 9.79 1.33
N ILE A 22 -23.75 10.22 0.49
CA ILE A 22 -23.45 10.92 -0.77
C ILE A 22 -22.72 12.25 -0.53
N GLU A 23 -22.99 12.90 0.60
CA GLU A 23 -22.35 14.13 1.07
C GLU A 23 -20.86 13.95 1.40
N ASN A 24 -20.39 12.71 1.58
CA ASN A 24 -18.97 12.43 1.76
C ASN A 24 -18.20 12.46 0.43
N LEU A 25 -18.89 12.43 -0.72
CA LEU A 25 -18.25 12.51 -2.04
C LEU A 25 -18.11 13.96 -2.49
N ASN A 26 -16.90 14.32 -2.94
CA ASN A 26 -16.62 15.64 -3.47
C ASN A 26 -16.90 15.69 -4.98
N PHE A 27 -18.08 16.20 -5.34
CA PHE A 27 -18.46 16.48 -6.73
C PHE A 27 -18.18 17.93 -7.15
N LYS A 28 -17.68 18.78 -6.24
CA LYS A 28 -17.46 20.20 -6.52
C LYS A 28 -16.36 20.37 -7.57
N ASN A 29 -16.48 21.42 -8.38
CA ASN A 29 -15.49 21.84 -9.36
C ASN A 29 -15.18 20.82 -10.47
N ASN A 30 -16.10 19.88 -10.73
CA ASN A 30 -15.98 18.96 -11.84
C ASN A 30 -17.15 19.17 -12.82
N SER A 31 -16.83 19.67 -14.02
CA SER A 31 -17.79 20.01 -15.07
C SER A 31 -18.64 18.82 -15.52
N LEU A 32 -18.16 17.59 -15.31
CA LEU A 32 -18.92 16.35 -15.58
C LEU A 32 -20.26 16.31 -14.84
N PHE A 33 -20.33 16.89 -13.65
CA PHE A 33 -21.52 16.84 -12.78
C PHE A 33 -22.38 18.10 -12.82
N LEU A 34 -22.07 19.05 -13.71
CA LEU A 34 -22.77 20.34 -13.83
C LEU A 34 -23.76 20.39 -15.00
N GLY A 35 -23.75 19.39 -15.88
CA GLY A 35 -24.68 19.28 -17.02
C GLY A 35 -26.03 18.64 -16.65
N GLU A 36 -26.85 18.42 -17.67
CA GLU A 36 -28.21 17.84 -17.56
C GLU A 36 -28.22 16.47 -16.85
N ASP A 37 -27.23 15.63 -17.13
CA ASP A 37 -27.08 14.31 -16.49
C ASP A 37 -26.35 14.36 -15.13
N GLY A 38 -26.02 15.54 -14.62
CA GLY A 38 -25.12 15.72 -13.49
C GLY A 38 -25.58 15.00 -12.23
N ASP A 39 -26.86 15.07 -11.89
CA ASP A 39 -27.41 14.41 -10.69
C ASP A 39 -27.48 12.88 -10.85
N TYR A 40 -27.80 12.40 -12.05
CA TYR A 40 -27.75 10.98 -12.36
C TYR A 40 -26.32 10.42 -12.22
N LEU A 41 -25.32 11.14 -12.73
CA LEU A 41 -23.92 10.75 -12.62
C LEU A 41 -23.42 10.78 -11.18
N LYS A 42 -23.86 11.74 -10.34
CA LYS A 42 -23.56 11.77 -8.90
C LYS A 42 -24.14 10.54 -8.20
N GLN A 43 -25.39 10.20 -8.48
CA GLN A 43 -26.04 9.01 -7.93
C GLN A 43 -25.30 7.73 -8.33
N LYS A 44 -24.97 7.56 -9.62
CA LYS A 44 -24.22 6.37 -10.08
C LYS A 44 -22.81 6.31 -9.53
N SER A 45 -22.15 7.46 -9.37
CA SER A 45 -20.85 7.53 -8.70
C SER A 45 -20.92 7.10 -7.23
N TYR A 46 -21.99 7.48 -6.53
CA TYR A 46 -22.25 7.05 -5.17
C TYR A 46 -22.48 5.54 -5.07
N GLU A 47 -23.29 4.96 -5.96
CA GLU A 47 -23.49 3.51 -6.03
C GLU A 47 -22.16 2.76 -6.23
N VAL A 48 -21.32 3.23 -7.17
CA VAL A 48 -19.97 2.66 -7.39
C VAL A 48 -19.10 2.79 -6.14
N ALA A 49 -19.08 3.94 -5.49
CA ALA A 49 -18.31 4.15 -4.27
C ALA A 49 -18.74 3.19 -3.15
N LEU A 50 -20.05 3.04 -2.92
CA LEU A 50 -20.58 2.11 -1.93
C LEU A 50 -20.16 0.66 -2.19
N ILE A 51 -20.31 0.18 -3.43
CA ILE A 51 -19.96 -1.21 -3.80
C ILE A 51 -18.46 -1.45 -3.61
N THR A 52 -17.63 -0.55 -4.11
CA THR A 52 -16.17 -0.67 -4.05
C THR A 52 -15.63 -0.60 -2.62
N ILE A 53 -16.20 0.26 -1.77
CA ILE A 53 -15.84 0.38 -0.36
C ILE A 53 -16.25 -0.86 0.41
N LYS A 54 -17.51 -1.29 0.29
CA LYS A 54 -18.02 -2.49 0.98
C LYS A 54 -17.20 -3.72 0.56
N GLY A 55 -16.95 -3.89 -0.73
CA GLY A 55 -16.17 -5.01 -1.26
C GLY A 55 -14.72 -4.99 -0.76
N SER A 56 -14.03 -3.85 -0.86
CA SER A 56 -12.64 -3.77 -0.43
C SER A 56 -12.44 -3.97 1.08
N LEU A 57 -13.34 -3.47 1.92
CA LEU A 57 -13.28 -3.67 3.38
C LEU A 57 -13.62 -5.11 3.77
N ALA A 58 -14.63 -5.72 3.14
CA ALA A 58 -14.99 -7.12 3.38
C ALA A 58 -13.84 -8.06 2.99
N LEU A 59 -13.27 -7.88 1.80
CA LEU A 59 -12.12 -8.66 1.36
C LEU A 59 -10.90 -8.40 2.23
N GLY A 60 -10.64 -7.14 2.62
CA GLY A 60 -9.56 -6.78 3.54
C GLY A 60 -9.64 -7.52 4.87
N LYS A 61 -10.84 -7.61 5.46
CA LYS A 61 -11.11 -8.40 6.67
C LYS A 61 -10.80 -9.88 6.47
N ILE A 62 -11.33 -10.49 5.41
CA ILE A 62 -11.13 -11.92 5.12
C ILE A 62 -9.63 -12.21 4.94
N PHE A 63 -8.93 -11.40 4.15
CA PHE A 63 -7.50 -11.58 3.90
C PHE A 63 -6.68 -11.43 5.18
N LYS A 64 -7.07 -10.50 6.07
CA LYS A 64 -6.46 -10.31 7.38
C LYS A 64 -6.65 -11.54 8.28
N GLU A 65 -7.87 -12.06 8.38
CA GLU A 65 -8.16 -13.27 9.16
C GLU A 65 -7.36 -14.49 8.65
N VAL A 66 -7.30 -14.68 7.33
CA VAL A 66 -6.59 -15.82 6.74
C VAL A 66 -5.08 -15.70 6.94
N ILE A 67 -4.48 -14.52 6.72
CA ILE A 67 -3.03 -14.36 6.89
C ILE A 67 -2.62 -14.41 8.37
N GLU A 68 -3.45 -13.98 9.30
CA GLU A 68 -3.16 -14.14 10.74
C GLU A 68 -3.18 -15.62 11.15
N ARG A 69 -4.06 -16.41 10.55
CA ARG A 69 -4.15 -17.84 10.80
C ARG A 69 -3.06 -18.66 10.10
N LEU A 70 -2.67 -18.27 8.88
CA LEU A 70 -1.84 -19.10 7.99
C LEU A 70 -0.49 -18.48 7.61
N GLY A 71 -0.27 -17.19 7.89
CA GLY A 71 0.91 -16.44 7.42
C GLY A 71 2.23 -16.88 8.04
N ASN A 72 2.19 -17.56 9.19
CA ASN A 72 3.38 -18.14 9.82
C ASN A 72 3.76 -19.51 9.23
N ASN A 73 2.96 -20.06 8.32
CA ASN A 73 3.28 -21.32 7.68
C ASN A 73 4.26 -21.07 6.52
N LYS A 74 5.48 -21.62 6.61
CA LYS A 74 6.53 -21.56 5.56
C LYS A 74 6.15 -22.18 4.20
N THR A 75 4.87 -22.53 4.01
CA THR A 75 4.35 -23.35 2.91
C THR A 75 3.66 -22.53 1.80
N GLY A 76 3.64 -21.19 1.90
CA GLY A 76 3.00 -20.31 0.91
C GLY A 76 1.49 -20.57 0.78
N THR A 77 0.85 -21.08 1.83
CA THR A 77 -0.56 -21.49 1.79
C THR A 77 -1.47 -20.29 1.58
N TYR A 78 -1.13 -19.14 2.17
CA TYR A 78 -1.87 -17.89 1.99
C TYR A 78 -1.82 -17.43 0.53
N GLU A 79 -0.65 -17.45 -0.11
CA GLU A 79 -0.48 -17.07 -1.51
C GLU A 79 -1.27 -17.98 -2.45
N ARG A 80 -1.18 -19.31 -2.28
CA ARG A 80 -1.97 -20.26 -3.09
C ARG A 80 -3.47 -20.08 -2.89
N TRP A 81 -3.91 -19.79 -1.66
CA TRP A 81 -5.31 -19.51 -1.39
C TRP A 81 -5.78 -18.20 -2.06
N LEU A 82 -4.94 -17.16 -2.07
CA LEU A 82 -5.25 -15.94 -2.81
C LEU A 82 -5.37 -16.19 -4.33
N GLU A 83 -4.42 -16.93 -4.90
CA GLU A 83 -4.43 -17.30 -6.33
C GLU A 83 -5.68 -18.10 -6.70
N PHE A 84 -6.07 -19.07 -5.88
CA PHE A 84 -7.31 -19.83 -6.05
C PHE A 84 -8.55 -18.93 -6.09
N ASN A 85 -8.56 -17.85 -5.31
CA ASN A 85 -9.65 -16.88 -5.27
C ASN A 85 -9.49 -15.74 -6.29
N GLY A 86 -8.52 -15.81 -7.20
CA GLY A 86 -8.31 -14.82 -8.26
C GLY A 86 -7.67 -13.50 -7.80
N PHE A 87 -7.00 -13.49 -6.64
CA PHE A 87 -6.36 -12.29 -6.09
C PHE A 87 -4.85 -12.35 -6.15
N HIS A 88 -4.24 -11.28 -6.65
CA HIS A 88 -2.81 -11.07 -6.54
C HIS A 88 -2.41 -10.64 -5.12
N LYS A 89 -1.25 -11.10 -4.63
CA LYS A 89 -0.71 -10.77 -3.28
C LYS A 89 -0.69 -9.28 -2.98
N ARG A 90 -0.33 -8.45 -3.97
CA ARG A 90 -0.30 -6.98 -3.83
C ARG A 90 -1.69 -6.38 -3.59
N THR A 91 -2.69 -6.87 -4.32
CA THR A 91 -4.09 -6.43 -4.14
C THR A 91 -4.60 -6.82 -2.77
N ALA A 92 -4.32 -8.06 -2.34
CA ALA A 92 -4.70 -8.52 -1.01
C ALA A 92 -4.02 -7.71 0.10
N LEU A 93 -2.73 -7.39 -0.04
CA LEU A 93 -2.03 -6.51 0.89
C LEU A 93 -2.69 -5.12 0.99
N ARG A 94 -3.06 -4.51 -0.15
CA ARG A 94 -3.73 -3.21 -0.18
C ARG A 94 -5.06 -3.23 0.56
N TYR A 95 -5.87 -4.27 0.35
CA TYR A 95 -7.16 -4.40 1.01
C TYR A 95 -7.00 -4.63 2.52
N ARG A 96 -6.00 -5.41 2.94
CA ARG A 96 -5.66 -5.58 4.37
C ARG A 96 -5.25 -4.26 5.01
N LYS A 97 -4.30 -3.53 4.42
CA LYS A 97 -3.85 -2.22 4.93
C LYS A 97 -5.03 -1.24 5.08
N LYS A 98 -5.94 -1.20 4.09
CA LYS A 98 -7.15 -0.38 4.16
C LYS A 98 -8.06 -0.78 5.33
N TYR A 99 -8.32 -2.08 5.49
CA TYR A 99 -9.13 -2.59 6.58
C TYR A 99 -8.50 -2.33 7.96
N GLU A 100 -7.19 -2.56 8.09
CA GLU A 100 -6.44 -2.30 9.33
C GLU A 100 -6.55 -0.83 9.74
N LEU A 101 -6.23 0.10 8.83
CA LEU A 101 -6.35 1.55 9.11
C LEU A 101 -7.79 1.95 9.45
N TYR A 102 -8.78 1.42 8.72
CA TYR A 102 -10.20 1.68 8.96
C TYR A 102 -10.62 1.24 10.38
N GLN A 103 -10.08 0.14 10.90
CA GLN A 103 -10.37 -0.31 12.26
C GLN A 103 -9.61 0.47 13.33
N SER A 104 -8.43 1.02 13.01
CA SER A 104 -7.57 1.74 13.95
C SER A 104 -7.98 3.18 14.22
N VAL A 105 -8.81 3.79 13.38
CA VAL A 105 -9.32 5.16 13.57
C VAL A 105 -10.66 5.18 14.29
N ASN A 106 -11.00 6.34 14.86
CA ASN A 106 -12.27 6.54 15.54
C ASN A 106 -13.47 6.32 14.57
N PRO A 107 -14.62 5.82 15.07
CA PRO A 107 -15.78 5.54 14.24
C PRO A 107 -16.24 6.68 13.33
N GLU A 108 -16.17 7.92 13.80
CA GLU A 108 -16.54 9.13 13.07
C GLU A 108 -15.59 9.49 11.91
N LYS A 109 -14.38 8.92 11.90
CA LYS A 109 -13.36 9.14 10.84
C LYS A 109 -13.30 8.00 9.84
N ARG A 110 -14.04 6.92 10.06
CA ARG A 110 -14.02 5.72 9.22
C ARG A 110 -14.46 5.97 7.78
N SER A 111 -15.44 6.84 7.57
CA SER A 111 -15.90 7.26 6.24
C SER A 111 -14.77 7.90 5.44
N ASN A 112 -13.95 8.76 6.07
CA ASN A 112 -12.79 9.38 5.44
C ASN A 112 -11.78 8.32 4.99
N VAL A 113 -11.42 7.38 5.88
CA VAL A 113 -10.48 6.28 5.54
C VAL A 113 -11.07 5.36 4.46
N ALA A 114 -12.37 5.10 4.50
CA ALA A 114 -13.05 4.31 3.48
C ALA A 114 -12.96 4.95 2.08
N LEU A 115 -12.95 6.28 1.99
CA LEU A 115 -12.82 7.03 0.74
C LEU A 115 -11.37 7.22 0.27
N MET A 116 -10.37 7.02 1.13
CA MET A 116 -8.97 7.16 0.73
C MET A 116 -8.59 6.18 -0.39
N SER A 117 -7.74 6.68 -1.30
CA SER A 117 -7.15 5.85 -2.35
C SER A 117 -6.20 4.82 -1.75
N PHE A 118 -6.06 3.67 -2.42
CA PHE A 118 -5.08 2.66 -2.00
C PHE A 118 -3.65 3.18 -2.00
N GLU A 119 -3.32 4.13 -2.87
CA GLU A 119 -1.99 4.74 -2.91
C GLU A 119 -1.71 5.55 -1.63
N LEU A 120 -2.67 6.36 -1.18
CA LEU A 120 -2.53 7.13 0.05
C LEU A 120 -2.40 6.21 1.27
N ILE A 121 -3.24 5.18 1.34
CA ILE A 121 -3.18 4.17 2.40
C ILE A 121 -1.82 3.44 2.39
N GLU A 122 -1.31 3.08 1.22
CA GLU A 122 0.00 2.43 1.06
C GLU A 122 1.13 3.34 1.54
N LYS A 123 1.07 4.65 1.22
CA LYS A 123 2.01 5.67 1.71
C LYS A 123 1.97 5.80 3.24
N ILE A 124 0.79 5.98 3.83
CA ILE A 124 0.60 6.08 5.29
C ILE A 124 1.13 4.83 6.00
N SER A 125 0.83 3.65 5.46
CA SER A 125 1.23 2.37 6.06
C SER A 125 2.73 2.10 6.00
N ASN A 126 3.45 2.74 5.09
CA ASN A 126 4.90 2.59 4.95
C ASN A 126 5.67 3.61 5.82
N GLU A 127 4.98 4.58 6.38
CA GLU A 127 5.51 5.58 7.30
C GLU A 127 5.16 5.24 8.76
N ASN A 128 5.28 6.20 9.68
CA ASN A 128 4.82 6.06 11.06
C ASN A 128 3.29 6.04 11.15
N ILE A 129 2.69 4.86 10.94
CA ILE A 129 1.23 4.69 10.91
C ILE A 129 0.51 5.22 12.16
N LYS A 130 1.15 5.17 13.34
CA LYS A 130 0.56 5.65 14.60
C LYS A 130 0.32 7.14 14.58
N GLU A 131 1.31 7.90 14.13
CA GLU A 131 1.23 9.36 14.00
C GLU A 131 0.11 9.75 13.02
N TYR A 132 0.00 9.05 11.89
CA TYR A 132 -1.07 9.30 10.93
C TYR A 132 -2.47 8.93 11.45
N ILE A 133 -2.57 7.89 12.28
CA ILE A 133 -3.84 7.57 12.97
C ILE A 133 -4.24 8.74 13.88
N GLU A 134 -3.31 9.30 14.64
CA GLU A 134 -3.56 10.47 15.49
C GLU A 134 -4.01 11.69 14.68
N LEU A 135 -3.34 11.99 13.57
CA LEU A 135 -3.73 13.08 12.65
C LEU A 135 -5.13 12.85 12.06
N ILE A 136 -5.45 11.63 11.62
CA ILE A 136 -6.79 11.31 11.10
C ILE A 136 -7.85 11.51 12.18
N ASN A 137 -7.57 11.06 13.40
CA ASN A 137 -8.47 11.23 14.54
C ASN A 137 -8.65 12.70 14.94
N SER A 138 -7.62 13.54 14.80
CA SER A 138 -7.74 15.00 15.02
C SER A 138 -8.53 15.74 13.94
N GLY A 139 -8.82 15.07 12.81
CA GLY A 139 -9.69 15.60 11.76
C GLY A 139 -8.98 16.28 10.60
N ILE A 140 -7.69 15.98 10.38
CA ILE A 140 -6.95 16.39 9.18
C ILE A 140 -7.70 16.00 7.89
N THR A 141 -7.60 16.83 6.86
CA THR A 141 -8.20 16.52 5.55
C THR A 141 -7.35 15.53 4.75
N THR A 142 -7.94 14.93 3.71
CA THR A 142 -7.20 14.03 2.82
C THR A 142 -6.13 14.78 2.02
N GLU A 143 -6.39 16.04 1.69
CA GLU A 143 -5.49 16.95 1.00
C GLU A 143 -4.30 17.31 1.88
N ASP A 144 -4.55 17.71 3.13
CA ASP A 144 -3.49 18.04 4.09
C ASP A 144 -2.61 16.82 4.40
N LEU A 145 -3.20 15.61 4.48
CA LEU A 145 -2.44 14.37 4.61
C LEU A 145 -1.46 14.14 3.44
N LYS A 146 -1.86 14.48 2.22
CA LYS A 146 -0.99 14.34 1.04
C LYS A 146 0.16 15.35 1.10
N ILE A 147 -0.10 16.57 1.57
CA ILE A 147 0.92 17.61 1.75
C ILE A 147 1.91 17.17 2.81
N GLU A 148 1.44 16.74 3.99
CA GLU A 148 2.29 16.25 5.08
C GLU A 148 3.19 15.07 4.65
N LEU A 149 2.64 14.14 3.86
CA LEU A 149 3.41 13.03 3.29
C LEU A 149 4.45 13.48 2.24
N ALA A 150 4.19 14.57 1.52
CA ALA A 150 5.14 15.14 0.57
C ALA A 150 6.25 15.89 1.32
N ASP A 151 5.91 16.70 2.31
CA ASP A 151 6.86 17.49 3.11
C ASP A 151 7.81 16.59 3.89
N LYS A 152 7.33 15.49 4.49
CA LYS A 152 8.21 14.50 5.13
C LYS A 152 9.16 13.82 4.15
N LYS A 153 8.77 13.63 2.89
CA LYS A 153 9.68 13.10 1.87
C LYS A 153 10.78 14.09 1.53
N ILE A 154 10.43 15.37 1.37
CA ILE A 154 11.38 16.46 1.12
C ILE A 154 12.37 16.55 2.29
N GLN A 155 11.88 16.53 3.53
CA GLN A 155 12.75 16.54 4.71
C GLN A 155 13.63 15.30 4.83
N LYS A 156 13.16 14.11 4.40
CA LYS A 156 14.00 12.90 4.35
C LYS A 156 15.09 13.02 3.29
N SER A 157 14.76 13.51 2.08
CA SER A 157 15.76 13.74 1.04
C SER A 157 16.77 14.83 1.43
N GLU A 158 16.33 15.91 2.07
CA GLU A 158 17.23 16.97 2.58
C GLU A 158 18.10 16.48 3.75
N LYS A 159 17.58 15.58 4.60
CA LYS A 159 18.37 14.92 5.66
C LYS A 159 19.34 13.87 5.09
N GLU A 160 19.01 13.24 3.96
CA GLU A 160 19.92 12.35 3.23
C GLU A 160 21.01 13.14 2.49
N GLU A 161 20.72 14.33 1.96
CA GLU A 161 21.73 15.24 1.40
C GLU A 161 22.64 15.90 2.47
N LYS A 162 22.19 15.97 3.73
CA LYS A 162 22.98 16.50 4.86
C LYS A 162 23.64 15.42 5.74
N LYS A 163 23.52 14.13 5.39
CA LYS A 163 24.32 13.06 6.00
C LYS A 163 25.60 12.86 5.20
N ASP A 164 26.70 13.41 5.72
CA ASP A 164 28.10 13.05 5.43
C ASP A 164 28.45 12.69 3.97
N THR A 165 29.10 13.63 3.28
CA THR A 165 30.02 13.36 2.17
C THR A 165 31.29 12.65 2.68
N SER A 166 31.12 11.44 3.19
CA SER A 166 32.16 10.43 3.30
C SER A 166 31.61 9.17 2.65
N PHE A 167 31.60 9.14 1.32
CA PHE A 167 31.55 7.88 0.60
C PHE A 167 32.92 7.23 0.79
N ASP A 168 33.11 6.59 1.95
CA ASP A 168 34.34 5.87 2.28
C ASP A 168 34.34 4.54 1.53
N PHE A 169 34.67 4.61 0.24
CA PHE A 169 34.77 3.44 -0.60
C PHE A 169 36.01 2.64 -0.17
N ASN A 170 35.78 1.52 0.49
CA ASN A 170 36.87 0.67 0.94
C ASN A 170 37.55 -0.03 -0.25
N PHE A 171 38.57 0.60 -0.83
CA PHE A 171 39.36 0.04 -1.92
C PHE A 171 40.14 -1.23 -1.52
N LYS A 172 40.28 -1.53 -0.22
CA LYS A 172 40.96 -2.75 0.25
C LYS A 172 40.26 -4.04 -0.21
N VAL A 173 38.98 -3.96 -0.55
CA VAL A 173 38.22 -5.09 -1.14
C VAL A 173 38.80 -5.52 -2.50
N PHE A 174 39.65 -4.70 -3.13
CA PHE A 174 40.29 -5.01 -4.41
C PHE A 174 41.78 -5.39 -4.32
N GLU A 175 42.38 -5.43 -3.13
CA GLU A 175 43.84 -5.64 -2.97
C GLU A 175 44.36 -6.93 -3.61
N ASN A 176 43.52 -7.96 -3.74
CA ASN A 176 43.87 -9.24 -4.37
C ASN A 176 42.91 -9.64 -5.51
N LEU A 177 42.21 -8.66 -6.11
CA LEU A 177 41.14 -8.91 -7.07
C LEU A 177 41.58 -9.81 -8.23
N GLU A 178 42.79 -9.61 -8.75
CA GLU A 178 43.29 -10.34 -9.90
C GLU A 178 43.48 -11.85 -9.60
N ASP A 179 44.04 -12.17 -8.44
CA ASP A 179 44.28 -13.55 -8.01
C ASP A 179 42.97 -14.26 -7.65
N GLU A 180 42.03 -13.55 -7.04
CA GLU A 180 40.69 -14.06 -6.77
C GLU A 180 39.93 -14.34 -8.07
N ILE A 181 40.02 -13.47 -9.09
CA ILE A 181 39.39 -13.69 -10.40
C ILE A 181 39.99 -14.90 -11.10
N LYS A 182 41.31 -15.13 -11.01
CA LYS A 182 41.98 -16.29 -11.63
C LYS A 182 41.44 -17.61 -11.09
N GLN A 183 41.05 -17.67 -9.82
CA GLN A 183 40.49 -18.86 -9.17
C GLN A 183 39.01 -19.13 -9.49
N LEU A 184 38.31 -18.21 -10.15
CA LEU A 184 36.90 -18.39 -10.52
C LEU A 184 36.71 -19.32 -11.72
N ASP A 185 35.52 -19.93 -11.80
CA ASP A 185 35.05 -20.63 -12.99
C ASP A 185 34.75 -19.66 -14.15
N ASN A 186 34.83 -20.15 -15.38
CA ASN A 186 34.69 -19.31 -16.58
C ASN A 186 33.40 -18.49 -16.63
N LYS A 187 32.29 -19.03 -16.10
CA LYS A 187 31.01 -18.33 -16.06
C LYS A 187 31.05 -17.12 -15.13
N LYS A 188 31.69 -17.25 -13.96
CA LYS A 188 31.88 -16.14 -13.04
C LYS A 188 32.90 -15.14 -13.55
N LYS A 189 33.99 -15.58 -14.21
CA LYS A 189 34.96 -14.69 -14.87
C LYS A 189 34.29 -13.73 -15.86
N GLN A 190 33.45 -14.26 -16.75
CA GLN A 190 32.68 -13.45 -17.71
C GLN A 190 31.72 -12.47 -17.01
N ARG A 191 31.14 -12.88 -15.87
CA ARG A 191 30.27 -11.99 -15.10
C ARG A 191 31.04 -10.85 -14.44
N VAL A 192 32.20 -11.12 -13.87
CA VAL A 192 33.08 -10.11 -13.26
C VAL A 192 33.57 -9.13 -14.32
N GLU A 193 34.00 -9.59 -15.49
CA GLU A 193 34.40 -8.73 -16.60
C GLU A 193 33.29 -7.76 -17.01
N LYS A 194 32.05 -8.25 -17.15
CA LYS A 194 30.90 -7.40 -17.47
C LYS A 194 30.67 -6.30 -16.43
N LEU A 195 30.77 -6.63 -15.15
CA LEU A 195 30.59 -5.68 -14.05
C LEU A 195 31.71 -4.63 -14.02
N LEU A 196 32.97 -5.03 -14.24
CA LEU A 196 34.09 -4.09 -14.33
C LEU A 196 33.93 -3.13 -15.53
N LEU A 197 33.39 -3.61 -16.65
CA LEU A 197 33.07 -2.76 -17.81
C LEU A 197 31.93 -1.77 -17.51
N GLU A 198 30.89 -2.21 -16.79
CA GLU A 198 29.80 -1.32 -16.36
C GLU A 198 30.33 -0.22 -15.41
N ILE A 199 31.18 -0.58 -14.44
CA ILE A 199 31.86 0.39 -13.57
C ILE A 199 32.71 1.36 -14.41
N LYS A 200 33.49 0.87 -15.37
CA LYS A 200 34.31 1.71 -16.25
C LYS A 200 33.47 2.68 -17.11
N LYS A 201 32.26 2.27 -17.53
CA LYS A 201 31.33 3.14 -18.24
C LYS A 201 30.80 4.27 -17.35
N LEU A 202 30.51 3.97 -16.09
CA LEU A 202 30.09 4.98 -15.11
C LEU A 202 31.21 5.98 -14.77
N LEU A 203 32.47 5.55 -14.82
CA LEU A 203 33.64 6.39 -14.56
C LEU A 203 34.10 7.23 -15.75
N LYS A 204 33.68 6.89 -16.98
CA LYS A 204 33.92 7.72 -18.16
C LYS A 204 32.77 8.73 -18.29
N LYS A 205 33.06 9.99 -18.00
CA LYS A 205 32.21 11.13 -18.41
C LYS A 205 32.19 11.27 -19.92
#